data_AF-A0A6J7VPZ0-F1
#
_entry.id   AF-A0A6J7VPZ0-F1
#
_cell.length_a   1.000
_cell.length_b   1.000
_cell.length_c   1.000
_cell.angle_alpha   90.00
_cell.angle_beta   90.00
_cell.angle_gamma   90.00
#
_symmetry.space_group_name_H-M   'P 1'
#
loop_
_entity.id
_entity.type
_entity.pdbx_description
1 polymer ?
#
loop_
_entity_poly.entity_id
_entity_poly.type
_entity_poly.pdbx_seq_one_letter_code
_entity_poly.pdbx_strand_id
1 'polypeptide(L)' 'MTIRYRCTLCGNLTRFDVVRTTKTSSFYHYTTGGELKIEDEQLLQDDLESVLCRWCGPTGKIEEYDGSFDAA' A
#
# COMPACT_ATOMS: atom_id res chain seq x y z
N MET A 1 -1.38 9.79 1.21
CA MET A 1 -0.70 10.03 -0.09
C MET A 1 -0.57 8.68 -0.76
N THR A 2 -1.10 8.47 -1.96
CA THR A 2 -0.96 7.18 -2.65
C THR A 2 0.42 7.13 -3.28
N ILE A 3 1.33 6.33 -2.73
CA ILE A 3 2.67 6.10 -3.29
C ILE A 3 2.50 5.32 -4.60
N ARG A 4 3.10 5.80 -5.69
CA ARG A 4 3.19 5.04 -6.94
C ARG A 4 4.58 4.44 -7.06
N TYR A 5 4.68 3.34 -7.78
CA TYR A 5 5.93 2.62 -7.97
C TYR A 5 6.28 2.51 -9.45
N ARG A 6 7.58 2.49 -9.74
CA ARG A 6 8.13 2.18 -11.07
C ARG A 6 9.16 1.07 -10.94
N CYS A 7 9.07 0.09 -11.83
CA CYS A 7 10.16 -0.87 -11.99
C CYS A 7 11.16 -0.34 -13.02
N THR A 8 12.38 -0.01 -12.58
CA THR A 8 13.43 0.51 -13.47
C THR A 8 14.01 -0.55 -14.41
N LEU A 9 13.74 -1.83 -14.15
CA LEU A 9 14.20 -2.93 -15.01
C LEU A 9 13.32 -3.13 -16.26
N CYS A 10 11.99 -3.12 -16.11
CA CYS A 10 11.06 -3.40 -17.23
C CYS A 10 10.12 -2.24 -17.57
N GLY A 11 10.18 -1.12 -16.85
CA GLY A 11 9.34 0.05 -17.06
C GLY A 11 7.91 -0.08 -16.54
N ASN A 12 7.57 -1.16 -15.84
CA ASN A 12 6.23 -1.33 -15.27
C ASN A 12 5.89 -0.23 -14.26
N LEU A 13 4.66 0.29 -14.34
CA LEU A 13 4.09 1.33 -13.48
C LEU A 13 2.76 0.93 -12.82
N THR A 14 2.27 -0.29 -13.04
CA THR A 14 0.84 -0.61 -12.83
C THR A 14 0.56 -1.84 -11.98
N ARG A 15 1.45 -2.84 -11.91
CA ARG A 15 1.19 -4.05 -11.11
C ARG A 15 2.40 -4.43 -10.26
N PHE A 16 2.22 -4.41 -8.95
CA PHE A 16 3.23 -4.74 -7.96
C PHE A 16 2.59 -5.58 -6.86
N ASP A 17 3.33 -6.55 -6.35
CA ASP A 17 2.98 -7.23 -5.10
C ASP A 17 3.52 -6.39 -3.95
N VAL A 18 2.63 -5.94 -3.07
CA VAL A 18 2.95 -5.04 -1.95
C VAL A 18 2.62 -5.76 -0.66
N VAL A 19 3.59 -5.85 0.24
CA VAL A 19 3.41 -6.37 1.60
C VAL A 19 3.55 -5.21 2.57
N ARG A 20 2.59 -5.09 3.48
CA ARG A 20 2.47 -4.00 4.44
C ARG A 20 1.88 -4.53 5.73
N THR A 21 2.42 -4.07 6.85
CA THR A 21 1.86 -4.30 8.17
C THR A 21 1.14 -3.03 8.62
N THR A 22 -0.14 -3.17 8.90
CA THR A 22 -0.99 -2.07 9.36
C THR A 22 -1.56 -2.41 10.72
N LYS A 23 -1.41 -1.48 11.67
CA LYS A 23 -1.97 -1.61 13.02
C LYS A 23 -3.00 -0.52 13.25
N THR A 24 -4.23 -0.91 13.55
CA THR A 24 -5.33 0.01 13.85
C THR A 24 -5.89 -0.26 15.25
N SER A 25 -6.47 0.78 15.85
CA SER A 25 -7.32 0.69 17.03
C SER A 25 -8.69 1.21 16.62
N SER A 26 -9.74 0.42 16.85
CA SER A 26 -11.07 0.72 16.34
C SER A 26 -12.10 0.58 17.47
N PHE A 27 -12.93 1.60 17.67
CA PHE A 27 -13.99 1.61 18.67
C PHE A 27 -15.26 0.97 18.09
N TYR A 28 -15.59 -0.22 18.60
CA TYR A 28 -16.70 -1.03 18.12
C TYR A 28 -17.96 -0.75 18.93
N HIS A 29 -19.05 -0.42 18.24
CA HIS A 29 -20.38 -0.33 18.79
C HIS A 29 -21.25 -1.41 18.16
N TYR A 30 -21.66 -2.39 18.97
CA TYR A 30 -22.62 -3.40 18.57
C TYR A 30 -24.04 -2.96 18.95
N THR A 31 -25.01 -3.17 18.05
CA THR A 31 -26.41 -3.13 18.45
C THR A 31 -26.71 -4.31 19.37
N THR A 32 -27.81 -4.24 20.13
CA THR A 32 -28.27 -5.39 20.93
C THR A 32 -28.59 -6.63 20.09
N GLY A 33 -28.90 -6.46 18.79
CA GLY A 33 -29.07 -7.54 17.82
C GLY A 33 -27.77 -8.09 17.24
N GLY A 34 -26.61 -7.52 17.59
CA GLY A 34 -25.29 -8.00 17.18
C GLY A 34 -24.73 -7.37 15.90
N GLU A 35 -25.37 -6.34 15.35
CA GLU A 35 -24.85 -5.63 14.18
C GLU A 35 -23.68 -4.72 14.60
N LEU A 36 -22.53 -4.84 13.92
CA LEU A 36 -21.34 -4.05 14.20
C LEU A 36 -21.35 -2.70 13.45
N LYS A 37 -21.09 -1.63 14.19
CA LYS A 37 -20.67 -0.33 13.66
C LYS A 37 -19.31 0.04 14.27
N ILE A 38 -18.36 0.45 13.43
CA ILE A 38 -17.11 1.05 13.89
C ILE A 38 -17.34 2.56 13.96
N GLU A 39 -17.29 3.14 15.16
CA GLU A 39 -17.61 4.56 15.36
C GLU A 39 -16.40 5.47 15.31
N ASP A 40 -15.24 4.94 15.68
CA ASP A 40 -13.95 5.62 15.55
C ASP A 40 -12.89 4.60 15.15
N GLU A 41 -11.94 5.02 14.33
CA GLU A 41 -10.81 4.20 13.90
C GLU A 41 -9.56 5.05 13.81
N GLN A 42 -8.53 4.62 14.53
CA GLN A 42 -7.23 5.25 14.55
C GLN A 42 -6.19 4.30 13.95
N LEU A 43 -5.51 4.79 12.91
CA LEU A 43 -4.29 4.16 12.42
C LEU A 43 -3.13 4.45 13.38
N LEU A 44 -2.56 3.39 13.94
CA LEU A 44 -1.44 3.48 14.89
C LEU A 44 -0.08 3.31 14.21
N GLN A 45 -0.02 2.45 13.20
CA GLN A 45 1.21 2.12 12.49
C GLN A 45 0.89 1.64 11.08
N ASP A 46 1.75 2.03 10.13
CA ASP A 46 1.62 1.64 8.74
C ASP A 46 3.01 1.46 8.10
N ASP A 47 3.51 0.23 8.11
CA ASP A 47 4.86 -0.11 7.66
C ASP A 47 4.82 -0.85 6.32
N LEU A 48 5.50 -0.27 5.33
CA LEU A 48 5.72 -0.92 4.05
C LEU A 48 6.88 -1.91 4.18
N GLU A 49 6.60 -3.20 4.02
CA GLU A 49 7.61 -4.26 4.18
C GLU A 49 8.33 -4.57 2.87
N SER A 50 7.59 -4.69 1.77
CA SER A 50 8.18 -4.96 0.46
C SER A 50 7.28 -4.55 -0.70
N VAL A 51 7.93 -4.25 -1.82
CA VAL A 51 7.29 -4.00 -3.11
C VAL A 51 8.05 -4.78 -4.17
N LEU A 52 7.36 -5.67 -4.87
CA LEU A 52 7.93 -6.49 -5.94
C LEU A 52 7.20 -6.23 -7.25
N CYS A 53 7.96 -6.12 -8.34
CA CYS A 53 7.39 -6.04 -9.67
C CYS A 53 6.76 -7.38 -10.02
N ARG A 54 5.46 -7.42 -10.35
CA ARG A 54 4.73 -8.67 -10.62
C ARG A 54 5.34 -9.49 -11.77
N TRP A 55 6.05 -8.85 -12.70
CA TRP A 55 6.68 -9.52 -13.84
C TRP A 55 8.14 -9.89 -13.60
N CYS A 56 8.95 -9.02 -12.99
CA CYS A 56 10.36 -9.29 -12.75
C CYS A 56 10.59 -10.11 -11.47
N GLY A 57 9.57 -10.19 -10.60
CA GLY A 57 9.67 -10.81 -9.29
C GLY A 57 10.83 -10.22 -8.48
N PRO A 58 11.63 -11.08 -7.80
CA PRO A 58 12.76 -10.64 -6.98
C PRO A 58 13.87 -9.89 -7.72
N THR A 59 13.96 -10.02 -9.04
CA THR A 59 14.99 -9.33 -9.84
C THR A 59 14.61 -7.89 -10.20
N GLY A 60 13.34 -7.52 -10.00
CA GLY A 60 12.87 -6.16 -10.27
C GLY A 60 13.56 -5.15 -9.36
N LYS A 61 13.90 -3.99 -9.91
CA LYS A 61 14.34 -2.82 -9.15
C LYS A 61 13.20 -1.83 -9.09
N ILE A 62 12.73 -1.50 -7.89
CA ILE A 62 11.53 -0.68 -7.67
C ILE A 62 11.97 0.66 -7.07
N GLU A 63 11.45 1.75 -7.63
CA GLU A 63 11.57 3.10 -7.08
C GLU A 63 10.17 3.69 -6.85
N GLU A 64 10.06 4.64 -5.93
CA GLU A 64 8.89 5.48 -5.85
C GLU A 64 8.83 6.40 -7.06
N TYR A 65 7.63 6.56 -7.61
CA TYR A 65 7.40 7.34 -8.82
C TYR A 65 6.43 8.47 -8.50
N ASP A 66 6.91 9.70 -8.63
CA ASP A 66 6.10 10.90 -8.36
C ASP A 66 5.21 11.30 -9.56
N GLY A 67 5.34 10.63 -10.71
CA GLY A 67 4.60 10.99 -11.92
C GLY A 67 5.23 12.13 -12.70
N SER A 68 6.41 12.61 -12.30
CA SER A 68 7.15 13.60 -13.08
C SER A 68 7.57 13.01 -14.42
N PHE A 69 7.50 13.85 -15.44
CA PHE A 69 8.08 13.59 -16.74
C PHE A 69 9.45 14.28 -16.71
N ASP A 70 10.53 13.50 -16.65
CA ASP A 70 11.88 14.05 -16.79
C ASP A 70 11.99 14.65 -18.19
N ALA A 71 11.77 15.96 -18.28
CA ALA A 71 12.05 16.73 -19.49
C ALA A 71 13.57 16.90 -19.58
N ALA A 72 14.19 16.00 -20.34
CA ALA A 72 15.56 16.15 -20.83
C ALA A 72 15.62 17.16 -21.98
#